data_AF-A0A4R2HKK1-F1
#
_entry.id   AF-A0A4R2HKK1-F1
#
_cell.length_a   1.000
_cell.length_b   1.000
_cell.length_c   1.000
_cell.angle_alpha   90.00
_cell.angle_beta   90.00
_cell.angle_gamma   90.00
#
_symmetry.space_group_name_H-M   'P 1'
#
loop_
_entity.id
_entity.type
_entity.pdbx_description
1 polymer ?
#
loop_
_entity_poly.entity_id
_entity_poly.type
_entity_poly.pdbx_seq_one_letter_code
_entity_poly.pdbx_strand_id
1 'polypeptide(L)'
;MRVTSVLVTAGLVVATVTACSGGDDKAETTPAPPSCVGKDTPDSTHVLSSGPVNLPSGGRAVLQETHLDANPPTARLSLLGTDAGETTAADVSVGGTVTVKATKYSVVEICSDRVQLAKS
;
A
#
# COMPACT_ATOMS: atom_id res chain seq x y z
N MET A 1 -38.70 43.70 -3.94
CA MET A 1 -39.65 42.66 -4.42
C MET A 1 -39.30 41.35 -3.73
N ARG A 2 -40.32 40.76 -3.10
CA ARG A 2 -40.54 39.39 -2.59
C ARG A 2 -39.35 38.48 -2.19
N VAL A 3 -39.42 38.12 -0.91
CA VAL A 3 -38.77 37.04 -0.14
C VAL A 3 -39.23 35.67 -0.64
N THR A 4 -38.38 34.64 -0.61
CA THR A 4 -38.83 33.27 -0.35
C THR A 4 -37.76 32.46 0.37
N SER A 5 -37.96 32.31 1.68
CA SER A 5 -37.31 31.32 2.54
C SER A 5 -38.00 29.97 2.37
N VAL A 6 -37.27 28.86 2.41
CA VAL A 6 -37.85 27.52 2.62
C VAL A 6 -37.13 26.86 3.78
N LEU A 7 -37.86 26.70 4.89
CA LEU A 7 -37.55 25.80 6.00
C LEU A 7 -37.61 24.34 5.50
N VAL A 8 -36.66 23.51 5.92
CA VAL A 8 -36.84 22.05 5.90
C VAL A 8 -37.04 21.58 7.34
N THR A 9 -38.18 20.92 7.52
CA THR A 9 -38.80 20.46 8.75
C THR A 9 -38.10 19.25 9.37
N ALA A 10 -38.11 19.22 10.70
CA ALA A 10 -37.77 18.08 11.52
C ALA A 10 -38.65 16.86 11.20
N GLY A 11 -38.05 15.67 11.18
CA GLY A 11 -38.73 14.39 11.10
C GLY A 11 -38.05 13.37 12.00
N LEU A 12 -38.40 13.43 13.29
CA LEU A 12 -38.10 12.42 14.29
C LEU A 12 -38.98 11.20 14.01
N VAL A 13 -38.41 10.08 13.57
CA VAL A 13 -39.13 8.80 13.50
C VAL A 13 -38.56 7.89 14.58
N VAL A 14 -39.30 7.79 15.69
CA VAL A 14 -39.17 6.73 16.69
C VAL A 14 -39.99 5.55 16.19
N ALA A 15 -39.35 4.41 15.91
CA ALA A 15 -40.04 3.14 15.68
C ALA A 15 -39.57 2.11 16.70
N THR A 16 -40.47 1.73 17.59
CA THR A 16 -40.29 0.71 18.63
C THR A 16 -40.48 -0.71 18.05
N VAL A 17 -39.46 -1.54 18.29
CA VAL A 17 -39.41 -3.00 18.44
C VAL A 17 -40.38 -3.91 17.65
N THR A 18 -39.80 -4.82 16.87
CA THR A 18 -40.35 -6.17 16.67
C THR A 18 -39.19 -7.17 16.76
N ALA A 19 -39.23 -8.01 17.78
CA ALA A 19 -38.31 -9.13 17.92
C ALA A 19 -38.60 -10.15 16.81
N CYS A 20 -37.59 -10.42 15.97
CA CYS A 20 -37.56 -11.60 15.11
C CYS A 20 -36.32 -12.42 15.48
N SER A 21 -36.57 -13.58 16.06
CA SER A 21 -35.66 -14.71 16.15
C SER A 21 -35.20 -15.14 14.76
N GLY A 22 -33.94 -15.54 14.63
CA GLY A 22 -33.44 -16.22 13.43
C GLY A 22 -31.99 -15.87 13.17
N GLY A 23 -31.10 -16.67 13.77
CA GLY A 23 -29.67 -16.53 13.57
C GLY A 23 -29.28 -16.74 12.12
N ASP A 24 -28.37 -15.89 11.67
CA ASP A 24 -27.35 -16.18 10.67
C ASP A 24 -26.36 -15.02 10.81
N ASP A 25 -25.61 -15.03 11.91
CA ASP A 25 -24.33 -14.34 12.03
C ASP A 25 -23.40 -14.96 10.98
N LYS A 26 -23.62 -14.64 9.71
CA LYS A 26 -22.57 -14.70 8.71
C LYS A 26 -21.58 -13.63 9.13
N ALA A 27 -20.66 -14.03 10.01
CA ALA A 27 -19.41 -13.34 10.19
C ALA A 27 -18.87 -13.08 8.79
N GLU A 28 -18.98 -11.82 8.35
CA GLU A 28 -18.42 -11.37 7.11
C GLU A 28 -16.91 -11.61 7.25
N THR A 29 -16.46 -12.75 6.71
CA THR A 29 -15.06 -13.13 6.79
C THR A 29 -14.35 -12.23 5.81
N THR A 30 -13.86 -11.09 6.29
CA THR A 30 -12.99 -10.23 5.49
C THR A 30 -11.85 -11.11 4.99
N PRO A 31 -11.67 -11.23 3.66
CA PRO A 31 -10.60 -12.04 3.11
C PRO A 31 -9.26 -11.55 3.66
N ALA A 32 -8.41 -12.47 4.10
CA ALA A 32 -7.04 -12.12 4.48
C ALA A 32 -6.32 -11.49 3.27
N PRO A 33 -5.47 -10.48 3.48
CA PRO A 33 -4.69 -9.90 2.40
C PRO A 33 -3.79 -10.97 1.76
N PRO A 34 -3.47 -10.83 0.46
CA PRO A 34 -2.55 -11.74 -0.22
C PRO A 34 -1.15 -11.66 0.41
N SER A 35 -0.35 -12.72 0.27
CA SER A 35 1.04 -12.73 0.75
C SER A 35 2.01 -11.99 -0.18
N CYS A 36 1.68 -11.92 -1.47
CA CYS A 36 2.43 -11.26 -2.52
C CYS A 36 1.48 -10.72 -3.61
N VAL A 37 1.85 -9.60 -4.22
CA VAL A 37 1.17 -8.99 -5.37
C VAL A 37 2.22 -8.61 -6.40
N GLY A 38 1.93 -8.90 -7.67
CA GLY A 38 2.88 -8.76 -8.78
C GLY A 38 3.47 -10.11 -9.18
N LYS A 39 4.60 -10.08 -9.87
CA LYS A 39 5.27 -11.29 -10.36
C LYS A 39 6.78 -11.13 -10.31
N ASP A 40 7.44 -12.08 -9.66
CA ASP A 40 8.89 -12.26 -9.68
C ASP A 40 9.47 -12.30 -11.09
N THR A 41 10.65 -11.70 -11.27
CA THR A 41 11.43 -11.78 -12.50
C THR A 41 12.88 -12.18 -12.21
N PRO A 42 13.52 -13.01 -13.06
CA PRO A 42 14.86 -13.55 -12.79
C PRO A 42 15.95 -12.48 -12.59
N ASP A 43 15.76 -11.31 -13.19
CA ASP A 43 16.72 -10.20 -13.17
C ASP A 43 16.39 -9.15 -12.08
N SER A 44 15.43 -9.43 -11.19
CA SER A 44 15.05 -8.52 -10.12
C SER A 44 16.03 -8.58 -8.94
N THR A 45 16.07 -7.50 -8.17
CA THR A 45 16.78 -7.44 -6.88
C THR A 45 15.77 -7.54 -5.74
N HIS A 46 16.00 -8.48 -4.83
CA HIS A 46 15.14 -8.69 -3.66
C HIS A 46 15.57 -7.75 -2.52
N VAL A 47 14.73 -6.76 -2.20
CA VAL A 47 14.89 -5.89 -1.04
C VAL A 47 14.12 -6.49 0.12
N LEU A 48 14.83 -6.93 1.15
CA LEU A 48 14.26 -7.61 2.33
C LEU A 48 14.06 -6.62 3.49
N SER A 49 13.12 -6.94 4.38
CA SER A 49 12.91 -6.17 5.63
C SER A 49 14.07 -6.32 6.63
N SER A 50 14.94 -7.32 6.46
CA SER A 50 16.03 -7.63 7.39
C SER A 50 17.22 -6.67 7.31
N GLY A 51 17.27 -5.76 6.34
CA GLY A 51 18.31 -4.74 6.26
C GLY A 51 18.60 -4.20 4.86
N PRO A 52 19.63 -3.35 4.72
CA PRO A 52 19.99 -2.74 3.45
C PRO A 52 20.50 -3.75 2.43
N VAL A 53 19.93 -3.70 1.22
CA VAL A 53 20.33 -4.50 0.07
C VAL A 53 21.04 -3.62 -0.95
N ASN A 54 22.16 -4.08 -1.48
CA ASN A 54 22.89 -3.38 -2.55
C ASN A 54 22.14 -3.51 -3.87
N LEU A 55 21.95 -2.39 -4.57
CA LEU A 55 21.35 -2.39 -5.90
C LEU A 55 22.43 -2.52 -7.00
N PRO A 56 22.13 -3.17 -8.15
CA PRO A 56 23.12 -3.41 -9.21
C PRO A 56 23.80 -2.15 -9.77
N SER A 57 23.12 -1.01 -9.79
CA SER A 57 23.68 0.28 -10.25
C SER A 57 24.43 1.05 -9.15
N GLY A 58 24.60 0.44 -7.97
CA GLY A 58 25.07 1.11 -6.77
C GLY A 58 23.95 1.78 -5.97
N GLY A 59 24.27 2.11 -4.72
CA GLY A 59 23.30 2.52 -3.70
C GLY A 59 22.71 1.31 -2.96
N ARG A 60 21.86 1.58 -1.98
CA ARG A 60 21.16 0.54 -1.21
C ARG A 60 19.68 0.84 -1.07
N ALA A 61 18.87 -0.19 -0.92
CA ALA A 61 17.47 -0.06 -0.57
C ALA A 61 17.19 -0.83 0.72
N VAL A 62 16.31 -0.29 1.56
CA VAL A 62 15.81 -0.94 2.78
C VAL A 62 14.30 -0.96 2.69
N LEU A 63 13.70 -2.13 2.89
CA LEU A 63 12.26 -2.24 3.07
C LEU A 63 11.89 -1.86 4.50
N GLN A 64 11.06 -0.83 4.65
CA GLN A 64 10.60 -0.35 5.96
C GLN A 64 9.25 -0.96 6.32
N GLU A 65 8.32 -1.00 5.37
CA GLU A 65 6.94 -1.40 5.61
C GLU A 65 6.27 -1.90 4.33
N THR A 66 5.28 -2.76 4.47
CA THR A 66 4.43 -3.26 3.39
C THR A 66 2.97 -3.22 3.84
N HIS A 67 2.08 -2.78 2.95
CA HIS A 67 0.64 -2.69 3.17
C HIS A 67 -0.05 -3.46 2.04
N LEU A 68 -0.26 -4.76 2.25
CA LEU A 68 -0.87 -5.66 1.25
C LEU A 68 -2.41 -5.62 1.26
N ASP A 69 -2.98 -5.05 2.31
CA ASP A 69 -4.40 -4.75 2.48
C ASP A 69 -4.81 -3.41 1.85
N ALA A 70 -3.84 -2.55 1.52
CA ALA A 70 -4.09 -1.31 0.78
C ALA A 70 -4.54 -1.58 -0.67
N ASN A 71 -5.29 -0.64 -1.26
CA ASN A 71 -5.72 -0.70 -2.65
C ASN A 71 -5.33 0.59 -3.42
N PRO A 72 -4.25 0.55 -4.24
CA PRO A 72 -3.40 -0.60 -4.51
C PRO A 72 -2.48 -0.95 -3.32
N PRO A 73 -1.98 -2.20 -3.24
CA PRO A 73 -0.94 -2.58 -2.28
C PRO A 73 0.29 -1.69 -2.39
N THR A 74 0.89 -1.33 -1.24
CA THR A 74 2.04 -0.43 -1.19
C THR A 74 3.19 -1.01 -0.38
N ALA A 75 4.39 -0.48 -0.61
CA ALA A 75 5.56 -0.71 0.22
C ALA A 75 6.33 0.60 0.40
N ARG A 76 6.92 0.77 1.58
CA ARG A 76 7.76 1.90 1.92
C ARG A 76 9.22 1.48 1.87
N LEU A 77 9.99 2.13 0.99
CA LEU A 77 11.42 1.91 0.84
C LEU A 77 12.19 3.12 1.38
N SER A 78 13.32 2.86 2.04
CA SER A 78 14.38 3.86 2.20
C SER A 78 15.48 3.58 1.18
N LEU A 79 15.73 4.57 0.33
CA LEU A 79 16.73 4.53 -0.73
C LEU A 79 17.95 5.31 -0.24
N LEU A 80 19.08 4.62 -0.12
CA LEU A 80 20.33 5.18 0.35
C LEU A 80 21.25 5.39 -0.85
N GLY A 81 21.66 6.63 -1.07
CA GLY A 81 22.68 6.99 -2.05
C GLY A 81 24.08 6.45 -1.68
N THR A 82 25.11 6.94 -2.38
CA THR A 82 26.51 6.68 -1.96
C THR A 82 26.94 7.67 -0.90
N ASP A 83 26.34 8.85 -0.92
CA ASP A 83 26.80 9.96 -0.12
C ASP A 83 26.22 9.81 1.28
N ALA A 84 27.07 9.94 2.28
CA ALA A 84 26.67 9.76 3.67
C ALA A 84 25.58 10.79 4.03
N GLY A 85 24.44 10.30 4.50
CA GLY A 85 23.28 11.13 4.86
C GLY A 85 22.24 11.31 3.75
N GLU A 86 22.50 10.90 2.52
CA GLU A 86 21.52 10.93 1.44
C GLU A 86 20.56 9.74 1.57
N THR A 87 19.42 9.96 2.22
CA THR A 87 18.34 8.98 2.33
C THR A 87 17.05 9.56 1.80
N THR A 88 16.40 8.86 0.87
CA THR A 88 15.08 9.23 0.34
C THR A 88 14.09 8.12 0.69
N ALA A 89 12.98 8.47 1.34
CA ALA A 89 11.87 7.55 1.52
C ALA A 89 10.97 7.58 0.27
N ALA A 90 10.49 6.42 -0.16
CA ALA A 90 9.57 6.29 -1.28
C ALA A 90 8.48 5.27 -0.97
N ASP A 91 7.23 5.68 -1.12
CA ASP A 91 6.07 4.78 -1.10
C ASP A 91 5.78 4.33 -2.54
N VAL A 92 5.67 3.01 -2.73
CA VAL A 92 5.60 2.42 -4.07
C VAL A 92 4.55 1.32 -4.15
N SER A 93 4.02 1.13 -5.35
CA SER A 93 3.15 0.01 -5.72
C SER A 93 3.75 -0.74 -6.90
N VAL A 94 3.29 -1.98 -7.14
CA VAL A 94 3.64 -2.75 -8.33
C VAL A 94 3.36 -1.94 -9.61
N GLY A 95 4.30 -1.95 -10.55
CA GLY A 95 4.29 -1.12 -11.76
C GLY A 95 4.80 0.31 -11.56
N GLY A 96 4.96 0.75 -10.31
CA GLY A 96 5.61 2.01 -9.96
C GLY A 96 7.12 1.95 -10.18
N THR A 97 7.78 3.11 -10.08
CA THR A 97 9.23 3.22 -10.26
C THR A 97 9.88 4.06 -9.17
N VAL A 98 11.10 3.68 -8.77
CA VAL A 98 11.98 4.48 -7.91
C VAL A 98 13.27 4.82 -8.64
N THR A 99 13.89 5.93 -8.28
CA THR A 99 15.20 6.31 -8.80
C THR A 99 16.23 6.24 -7.68
N VAL A 100 17.29 5.48 -7.91
CA VAL A 100 18.46 5.42 -7.04
C VAL A 100 19.66 5.63 -7.95
N LYS A 101 20.53 6.61 -7.67
CA LYS A 101 21.79 6.63 -8.42
C LYS A 101 21.73 7.25 -9.81
N ALA A 102 20.66 7.98 -10.15
CA ALA A 102 20.21 8.23 -11.52
C ALA A 102 19.79 6.98 -12.32
N THR A 103 19.68 5.81 -11.68
CA THR A 103 19.11 4.59 -12.29
C THR A 103 17.67 4.40 -11.82
N LYS A 104 16.77 4.13 -12.77
CA LYS A 104 15.37 3.83 -12.49
C LYS A 104 15.21 2.32 -12.26
N TYR A 105 14.38 1.99 -11.28
CA TYR A 105 13.97 0.64 -10.95
C TYR A 105 12.45 0.56 -10.95
N SER A 106 11.91 -0.45 -11.60
CA SER A 106 10.49 -0.81 -11.56
C SER A 106 10.22 -1.76 -10.40
N VAL A 107 9.11 -1.54 -9.71
CA VAL A 107 8.61 -2.46 -8.70
C VAL A 107 7.79 -3.55 -9.40
N VAL A 108 8.28 -4.79 -9.37
CA VAL A 108 7.63 -5.91 -10.10
C VAL A 108 6.83 -6.83 -9.18
N GLU A 109 7.17 -6.88 -7.89
CA GLU A 109 6.48 -7.67 -6.88
C GLU A 109 6.63 -7.02 -5.50
N ILE A 110 5.56 -7.05 -4.70
CA ILE A 110 5.54 -6.68 -3.29
C ILE A 110 4.99 -7.86 -2.51
N CYS A 111 5.73 -8.34 -1.52
CA CYS A 111 5.33 -9.35 -0.56
C CYS A 111 5.43 -8.80 0.86
N SER A 112 4.94 -9.53 1.85
CA SER A 112 4.94 -9.07 3.25
C SER A 112 6.34 -8.74 3.77
N ASP A 113 7.35 -9.45 3.31
CA ASP A 113 8.74 -9.40 3.79
C ASP A 113 9.76 -8.95 2.75
N ARG A 114 9.34 -8.76 1.48
CA ARG A 114 10.22 -8.36 0.39
C ARG A 114 9.55 -7.47 -0.64
N VAL A 115 10.36 -6.65 -1.30
CA VAL A 115 10.00 -5.94 -2.52
C VAL A 115 11.01 -6.30 -3.60
N GLN A 116 10.53 -6.56 -4.81
CA GLN A 116 11.39 -6.83 -5.95
C GLN A 116 11.52 -5.63 -6.87
N LEU A 117 12.77 -5.27 -7.16
CA LEU A 117 13.13 -4.16 -8.02
C LEU A 117 13.84 -4.66 -9.28
N ALA A 118 13.23 -4.47 -10.44
CA ALA A 118 13.86 -4.72 -11.73
C ALA A 118 14.43 -3.42 -12.29
N LYS A 119 15.65 -3.43 -12.81
CA LYS A 119 16.23 -2.25 -13.45
C LYS A 119 15.43 -1.90 -14.72
N SER A 120 15.04 -0.64 -14.88
CA SER A 120 14.30 -0.12 -16.05
C SER A 120 15.24 0.40 -17.14
#